data_AF-A0A935WVV4-F1
#
_entry.id   AF-A0A935WVV4-F1
#
_cell.length_a   1.000
_cell.length_b   1.000
_cell.length_c   1.000
_cell.angle_alpha   90.00
_cell.angle_beta   90.00
_cell.angle_gamma   90.00
#
_symmetry.space_group_name_H-M   'P 1'
#
loop_
_entity.id
_entity.type
_entity.pdbx_description
1 polymer ?
#
loop_
_entity_poly.entity_id
_entity_poly.type
_entity_poly.pdbx_seq_one_letter_code
_entity_poly.pdbx_strand_id
1 'polypeptide(L)'
;MVASESSAPKRIDRPTHGSTDDGRSRSVRPTRAQLIGLAAFAAGVGMVALLASRWVSLDGEPSRLVLTVTSEPSGARIVVDGVQSEQRTPAEVRLKPEGISRVTVERQGFVANPPAQSVQTPLPSTSGTSIHFELKAAGRGLTIRTEPPGATVAINGIRQRTVTPIVIEALAAHETATVAVSMDGYLPVQWLVTPGSQSSTTAHMKLEPAASIDVTSEPNGARVLIDGAFRGETPLYDVQVPKERHFTLEVRRRGFGTWRKRLGHASFVENAIQVVLEPTPLLAMPLSEAERVEALEIAHARSALDKKLANIERKLRAFESKRQSEAKRQRKSGRPDTSAERTHAGATANPQAGPDSDSDAEGDEDVDDATATLRRELFELRAQRSEQEARSAALRERALSRPEAPTVPPPPAARRSAGSTGRPRAHKRAQTSSKDRKP
;
A
#
# COMPACT_ATOMS: atom_id res chain seq x y z
N MET A 1 -10.51 61.80 7.46
CA MET A 1 -11.56 62.07 6.46
C MET A 1 -12.67 61.07 6.73
N VAL A 2 -13.66 61.46 7.55
CA VAL A 2 -14.99 61.95 7.11
C VAL A 2 -15.74 60.82 6.37
N ALA A 3 -16.96 60.38 6.69
CA ALA A 3 -17.92 60.59 7.78
C ALA A 3 -19.13 59.69 7.39
N SER A 4 -19.82 59.07 8.36
CA SER A 4 -21.26 59.30 8.64
C SER A 4 -22.25 58.62 7.68
N GLU A 5 -23.44 58.13 8.07
CA GLU A 5 -24.35 58.42 9.18
C GLU A 5 -25.34 57.23 9.31
N SER A 6 -25.72 56.76 10.52
CA SER A 6 -26.88 57.19 11.33
C SER A 6 -28.23 56.68 10.78
N SER A 7 -29.11 56.01 11.54
CA SER A 7 -29.88 56.53 12.67
C SER A 7 -30.57 55.33 13.37
N ALA A 8 -30.43 55.04 14.66
CA ALA A 8 -30.86 55.77 15.87
C ALA A 8 -32.39 55.70 16.16
N PRO A 9 -32.82 55.69 17.44
CA PRO A 9 -33.73 54.67 17.98
C PRO A 9 -34.96 55.25 18.72
N LYS A 10 -35.78 54.40 19.37
CA LYS A 10 -36.68 54.86 20.44
C LYS A 10 -36.77 53.88 21.61
N ARG A 11 -36.80 54.52 22.78
CA ARG A 11 -36.53 54.10 24.17
C ARG A 11 -37.85 54.01 24.94
N ILE A 12 -37.75 53.68 26.25
CA ILE A 12 -38.69 53.94 27.38
C ILE A 12 -39.57 52.74 27.74
N ASP A 13 -39.74 52.25 28.98
CA ASP A 13 -39.11 52.50 30.29
C ASP A 13 -39.47 51.31 31.23
N ARG A 14 -38.63 51.07 32.24
CA ARG A 14 -38.92 50.30 33.48
C ARG A 14 -39.54 51.30 34.50
N PRO A 15 -40.28 50.92 35.57
CA PRO A 15 -39.69 50.13 36.68
C PRO A 15 -40.63 49.32 37.62
N THR A 16 -40.01 48.41 38.39
CA THR A 16 -40.18 48.01 39.82
C THR A 16 -41.55 47.72 40.48
N HIS A 17 -41.61 46.59 41.22
CA HIS A 17 -41.70 46.45 42.71
C HIS A 17 -42.71 45.38 43.24
N GLY A 18 -42.28 44.60 44.25
CA GLY A 18 -43.10 43.97 45.31
C GLY A 18 -43.62 42.54 45.03
N SER A 19 -43.13 41.45 45.62
CA SER A 19 -43.14 41.00 47.05
C SER A 19 -44.54 40.64 47.59
N THR A 20 -44.75 39.32 47.76
CA THR A 20 -45.26 38.58 48.95
C THR A 20 -46.60 39.01 49.59
N ASP A 21 -47.56 38.09 49.76
CA ASP A 21 -47.95 37.51 51.07
C ASP A 21 -49.30 36.73 51.04
N ASP A 22 -49.39 35.82 52.00
CA ASP A 22 -50.41 34.87 52.46
C ASP A 22 -51.89 35.32 52.50
N GLY A 23 -52.80 34.34 52.58
CA GLY A 23 -54.19 34.63 52.96
C GLY A 23 -55.16 33.46 53.05
N ARG A 24 -55.16 32.78 54.20
CA ARG A 24 -56.08 31.75 54.68
C ARG A 24 -57.60 32.01 54.51
N SER A 25 -58.31 30.90 54.31
CA SER A 25 -59.60 30.45 54.89
C SER A 25 -60.64 31.46 55.40
N ARG A 26 -61.91 31.22 55.03
CA ARG A 26 -62.96 30.73 55.95
C ARG A 26 -64.33 30.55 55.29
N SER A 27 -65.02 29.56 55.82
CA SER A 27 -66.38 29.08 55.62
C SER A 27 -67.49 30.10 55.85
N VAL A 28 -68.62 29.96 55.14
CA VAL A 28 -69.99 30.17 55.66
C VAL A 28 -70.98 29.23 54.94
N ARG A 29 -71.63 28.33 55.70
CA ARG A 29 -72.96 27.72 55.45
C ARG A 29 -74.00 28.65 56.08
N PRO A 30 -75.33 28.68 55.76
CA PRO A 30 -76.27 27.53 55.74
C PRO A 30 -77.37 27.70 54.64
N THR A 31 -78.48 26.97 54.48
CA THR A 31 -79.37 26.27 55.41
C THR A 31 -80.34 25.34 54.63
N ARG A 32 -80.92 24.42 55.41
CA ARG A 32 -81.85 23.31 55.17
C ARG A 32 -83.14 23.60 54.39
N ALA A 33 -83.63 22.59 53.67
CA ALA A 33 -84.98 22.01 53.78
C ALA A 33 -84.96 20.62 53.07
N GLN A 34 -85.02 19.50 53.80
CA GLN A 34 -86.22 18.71 54.15
C GLN A 34 -86.86 17.98 52.95
N LEU A 35 -87.31 16.72 52.96
CA LEU A 35 -87.39 15.60 53.91
C LEU A 35 -87.78 14.34 53.09
N ILE A 36 -87.19 13.19 53.46
CA ILE A 36 -87.78 11.83 53.64
C ILE A 36 -88.62 11.17 52.52
N GLY A 37 -88.18 9.97 52.13
CA GLY A 37 -89.02 8.89 51.59
C GLY A 37 -88.22 7.61 51.34
N LEU A 38 -88.36 6.63 52.26
CA LEU A 38 -87.68 5.33 52.32
C LEU A 38 -88.52 4.23 51.61
N ALA A 39 -87.86 3.11 51.25
CA ALA A 39 -88.40 1.76 50.95
C ALA A 39 -88.95 1.53 49.52
N ALA A 40 -88.88 0.35 48.89
CA ALA A 40 -88.20 -0.94 49.10
C ALA A 40 -88.32 -1.78 47.80
N PHE A 41 -87.43 -2.78 47.69
CA PHE A 41 -87.43 -4.04 46.93
C PHE A 41 -88.53 -4.40 45.87
N ALA A 42 -88.02 -5.00 44.78
CA ALA A 42 -88.52 -6.18 44.05
C ALA A 42 -89.47 -6.05 42.84
N ALA A 43 -88.91 -6.51 41.70
CA ALA A 43 -89.44 -7.47 40.74
C ALA A 43 -90.64 -7.13 39.83
N GLY A 44 -90.47 -7.46 38.54
CA GLY A 44 -91.55 -8.07 37.75
C GLY A 44 -92.11 -7.24 36.60
N VAL A 45 -91.50 -7.42 35.42
CA VAL A 45 -92.12 -7.66 34.10
C VAL A 45 -93.61 -7.28 33.92
N GLY A 46 -93.90 -6.40 32.94
CA GLY A 46 -95.27 -6.26 32.42
C GLY A 46 -95.53 -5.08 31.48
N MET A 47 -95.12 -5.23 30.22
CA MET A 47 -95.73 -4.72 28.97
C MET A 47 -96.53 -3.39 28.93
N VAL A 48 -96.09 -2.54 27.98
CA VAL A 48 -96.91 -1.88 26.91
C VAL A 48 -97.63 -0.59 27.30
N ALA A 49 -97.54 0.56 26.61
CA ALA A 49 -97.01 1.00 25.32
C ALA A 49 -96.74 2.53 25.46
N LEU A 50 -96.01 3.27 24.63
CA LEU A 50 -96.22 3.50 23.19
C LEU A 50 -95.24 4.63 22.77
N LEU A 51 -94.80 4.61 21.50
CA LEU A 51 -94.16 5.69 20.72
C LEU A 51 -92.63 5.81 20.74
N ALA A 52 -91.97 5.00 19.91
CA ALA A 52 -91.14 5.49 18.80
C ALA A 52 -90.60 4.29 18.02
N SER A 53 -91.40 3.82 17.08
CA SER A 53 -90.96 2.84 16.09
C SER A 53 -89.95 3.51 15.13
N ARG A 54 -88.82 2.81 14.97
CA ARG A 54 -87.97 2.73 13.76
C ARG A 54 -86.86 3.78 13.62
N TRP A 55 -85.63 3.39 13.99
CA TRP A 55 -84.39 3.49 13.20
C TRP A 55 -83.43 2.38 13.69
N VAL A 56 -83.31 1.27 12.96
CA VAL A 56 -82.09 0.91 12.22
C VAL A 56 -80.85 0.82 13.12
N SER A 57 -80.62 -0.35 13.72
CA SER A 57 -79.25 -0.77 14.05
C SER A 57 -78.62 -1.31 12.77
N LEU A 58 -78.04 -0.41 11.98
CA LEU A 58 -76.95 -0.77 11.09
C LEU A 58 -75.75 -0.99 11.99
N ASP A 59 -75.44 -2.23 12.32
CA ASP A 59 -74.07 -2.60 12.65
C ASP A 59 -73.27 -2.49 11.35
N GLY A 60 -72.96 -1.24 10.98
CA GLY A 60 -71.92 -0.95 10.01
C GLY A 60 -70.61 -1.28 10.68
N GLU A 61 -70.08 -2.48 10.45
CA GLU A 61 -68.65 -2.77 10.61
C GLU A 61 -67.89 -1.56 10.05
N PRO A 62 -67.08 -0.83 10.84
CA PRO A 62 -66.35 0.32 10.32
C PRO A 62 -65.53 -0.19 9.14
N SER A 63 -65.83 0.33 7.95
CA SER A 63 -65.15 -0.03 6.72
C SER A 63 -63.65 0.10 6.96
N ARG A 64 -62.96 -1.05 6.98
CA ARG A 64 -61.53 -1.11 7.27
C ARG A 64 -60.80 -0.42 6.12
N LEU A 65 -60.44 0.85 6.31
CA LEU A 65 -59.59 1.60 5.39
C LEU A 65 -58.15 1.10 5.55
N VAL A 66 -57.78 0.17 4.66
CA VAL A 66 -56.47 -0.46 4.64
C VAL A 66 -55.63 0.18 3.53
N LEU A 67 -54.41 0.57 3.89
CA LEU A 67 -53.39 1.10 2.98
C LEU A 67 -52.21 0.14 2.91
N THR A 68 -51.78 -0.24 1.71
CA THR A 68 -50.57 -1.04 1.51
C THR A 68 -49.34 -0.12 1.52
N VAL A 69 -48.36 -0.41 2.37
CA VAL A 69 -47.10 0.37 2.45
C VAL A 69 -45.94 -0.55 2.09
N THR A 70 -45.16 -0.14 1.09
CA THR A 70 -43.99 -0.88 0.60
C THR A 70 -42.73 -0.03 0.70
N SER A 71 -41.56 -0.68 0.75
CA SER A 71 -40.29 0.03 0.64
C SER A 71 -39.23 -0.83 -0.04
N GLU A 72 -38.24 -0.16 -0.63
CA GLU A 72 -37.06 -0.80 -1.20
C GLU A 72 -35.78 -0.21 -0.58
N PRO A 73 -34.97 -1.01 0.15
CA PRO A 73 -35.21 -2.41 0.51
C PRO A 73 -36.34 -2.62 1.54
N SER A 74 -37.02 -3.77 1.50
CA SER A 74 -38.17 -4.12 2.36
C SER A 74 -37.76 -4.43 3.82
N GLY A 75 -38.70 -4.35 4.76
CA GLY A 75 -38.50 -4.63 6.19
C GLY A 75 -38.39 -3.39 7.07
N ALA A 76 -38.72 -2.21 6.52
CA ALA A 76 -38.77 -0.96 7.28
C ALA A 76 -40.00 -0.91 8.19
N ARG A 77 -39.84 -0.39 9.41
CA ARG A 77 -40.93 -0.18 10.36
C ARG A 77 -41.84 0.93 9.84
N ILE A 78 -43.15 0.73 9.88
CA ILE A 78 -44.12 1.73 9.42
C ILE A 78 -44.57 2.57 10.62
N VAL A 79 -44.69 3.88 10.45
CA VAL A 79 -45.20 4.81 11.47
C VAL A 79 -46.33 5.63 10.84
N VAL A 80 -47.48 5.70 11.51
CA VAL A 80 -48.66 6.45 11.04
C VAL A 80 -49.02 7.50 12.07
N ASP A 81 -49.06 8.77 11.67
CA ASP A 81 -49.33 9.93 12.55
C ASP A 81 -48.43 9.98 13.81
N GLY A 82 -47.18 9.53 13.67
CA GLY A 82 -46.22 9.46 14.78
C GLY A 82 -46.40 8.24 15.70
N VAL A 83 -47.42 7.40 15.48
CA VAL A 83 -47.63 6.15 16.22
C VAL A 83 -46.94 5.01 15.48
N GLN A 84 -46.05 4.31 16.18
CA GLN A 84 -45.32 3.19 15.61
C GLN A 84 -46.25 1.99 15.40
N SER A 85 -46.25 1.44 14.18
CA SER A 85 -46.90 0.17 13.89
C SER A 85 -45.99 -1.00 14.28
N GLU A 86 -46.58 -2.12 14.65
CA GLU A 86 -45.87 -3.39 14.83
C GLU A 86 -45.47 -4.04 13.49
N GLN A 87 -46.03 -3.54 12.39
CA GLN A 87 -45.80 -4.06 11.04
C GLN A 87 -44.56 -3.48 10.37
N ARG A 88 -44.02 -4.23 9.39
CA ARG A 88 -42.88 -3.85 8.56
C ARG A 88 -43.23 -3.96 7.08
N THR A 89 -42.64 -3.12 6.23
CA THR A 89 -42.87 -3.16 4.78
C THR A 89 -42.42 -4.49 4.16
N PRO A 90 -43.14 -5.04 3.17
CA PRO A 90 -44.48 -4.64 2.73
C PRO A 90 -45.55 -5.07 3.74
N ALA A 91 -46.45 -4.16 4.14
CA ALA A 91 -47.57 -4.48 5.02
C ALA A 91 -48.78 -3.55 4.83
N GLU A 92 -49.94 -4.03 5.27
CA GLU A 92 -51.22 -3.33 5.25
C GLU A 92 -51.50 -2.65 6.60
N VAL A 93 -51.50 -1.30 6.62
CA VAL A 93 -51.78 -0.49 7.81
C VAL A 93 -53.18 0.11 7.78
N ARG A 94 -53.77 0.27 8.96
CA ARG A 94 -55.09 0.90 9.13
C ARG A 94 -54.96 2.40 9.26
N LEU A 95 -55.77 3.14 8.52
CA LEU A 95 -55.86 4.60 8.60
C LEU A 95 -57.12 5.06 9.34
N LYS A 96 -57.14 6.33 9.72
CA LYS A 96 -58.34 6.99 10.25
C LYS A 96 -59.42 7.07 9.15
N PRO A 97 -60.71 6.91 9.51
CA PRO A 97 -61.80 6.87 8.54
C PRO A 97 -61.94 8.17 7.73
N GLU A 98 -61.61 9.32 8.33
CA GLU A 98 -61.63 10.64 7.70
C GLU A 98 -60.40 11.46 8.11
N GLY A 99 -59.88 12.27 7.18
CA GLY A 99 -58.78 13.21 7.43
C GLY A 99 -57.49 12.88 6.66
N ILE A 100 -56.39 13.51 7.06
CA ILE A 100 -55.06 13.31 6.45
C ILE A 100 -54.20 12.51 7.44
N SER A 101 -53.70 11.36 7.01
CA SER A 101 -52.73 10.56 7.75
C SER A 101 -51.33 10.78 7.18
N ARG A 102 -50.34 11.03 8.04
CA ARG A 102 -48.92 11.09 7.66
C ARG A 102 -48.28 9.72 7.90
N VAL A 103 -47.77 9.10 6.84
CA VAL A 103 -47.07 7.81 6.91
C VAL A 103 -45.57 8.05 6.72
N THR A 104 -44.75 7.42 7.56
CA THR A 104 -43.29 7.35 7.40
C THR A 104 -42.81 5.91 7.53
N VAL A 105 -41.60 5.63 7.05
CA VAL A 105 -40.93 4.34 7.24
C VAL A 105 -39.55 4.53 7.83
N GLU A 106 -39.19 3.66 8.77
CA GLU A 106 -37.92 3.72 9.50
C GLU A 106 -37.17 2.40 9.37
N ARG A 107 -35.90 2.47 8.95
CA ARG A 107 -35.01 1.32 8.91
C ARG A 107 -33.61 1.74 9.33
N GLN A 108 -33.03 1.01 10.29
CA GLN A 108 -31.68 1.28 10.78
C GLN A 108 -30.67 1.28 9.63
N GLY A 109 -29.88 2.36 9.51
CA GLY A 109 -28.88 2.52 8.46
C GLY A 109 -29.44 3.02 7.12
N PHE A 110 -30.72 3.43 7.04
CA PHE A 110 -31.35 3.95 5.83
C PHE A 110 -32.15 5.22 6.11
N VAL A 111 -32.29 6.08 5.10
CA VAL A 111 -33.08 7.30 5.07
C VAL A 111 -34.12 7.18 3.95
N ALA A 112 -35.39 7.42 4.28
CA ALA A 112 -36.48 7.38 3.31
C ALA A 112 -36.50 8.63 2.42
N ASN A 113 -36.74 8.43 1.13
CA ASN A 113 -36.98 9.49 0.15
C ASN A 113 -38.24 9.17 -0.66
N PRO A 114 -39.36 9.88 -0.47
CA PRO A 114 -39.53 11.01 0.45
C PRO A 114 -39.51 10.59 1.93
N PRO A 115 -39.22 11.50 2.88
CA PRO A 115 -39.17 11.18 4.31
C PRO A 115 -40.54 10.88 4.92
N ALA A 116 -41.61 11.38 4.30
CA ALA A 116 -42.99 11.14 4.69
C ALA A 116 -43.91 11.23 3.47
N GLN A 117 -45.04 10.55 3.52
CA GLN A 117 -46.13 10.69 2.56
C GLN A 117 -47.44 10.95 3.29
N SER A 118 -48.24 11.88 2.77
CA SER A 118 -49.57 12.19 3.32
C SER A 118 -50.64 11.51 2.49
N VAL A 119 -51.55 10.82 3.16
CA VAL A 119 -52.67 10.09 2.55
C VAL A 119 -53.97 10.68 3.07
N GLN A 120 -54.85 11.11 2.17
CA GLN A 120 -56.17 11.68 2.50
C GLN A 120 -57.24 10.59 2.45
N THR A 121 -58.10 10.52 3.47
CA THR A 121 -59.26 9.62 3.54
C THR A 121 -60.58 10.42 3.42
N PRO A 122 -61.66 9.84 2.87
CA PRO A 122 -61.82 8.44 2.46
C PRO A 122 -60.96 8.11 1.23
N LEU A 123 -60.33 6.92 1.25
CA LEU A 123 -59.55 6.45 0.10
C LEU A 123 -60.51 6.31 -1.10
N PRO A 124 -60.07 6.63 -2.34
CA PRO A 124 -60.88 6.40 -3.52
C PRO A 124 -61.31 4.93 -3.54
N SER A 125 -62.59 4.66 -3.81
CA SER A 125 -63.25 3.35 -3.66
C SER A 125 -62.77 2.24 -4.61
N THR A 126 -61.56 2.37 -5.14
CA THR A 126 -60.86 1.39 -5.95
C THR A 126 -59.94 0.58 -5.02
N SER A 127 -60.18 -0.73 -4.94
CA SER A 127 -59.35 -1.65 -4.17
C SER A 127 -57.85 -1.43 -4.43
N GLY A 128 -57.06 -1.25 -3.37
CA GLY A 128 -55.59 -1.34 -3.43
C GLY A 128 -54.82 -0.03 -3.48
N THR A 129 -55.20 1.00 -2.70
CA THR A 129 -54.30 2.16 -2.53
C THR A 129 -52.99 1.69 -1.88
N SER A 130 -51.87 1.95 -2.56
CA SER A 130 -50.53 1.58 -2.11
C SER A 130 -49.60 2.79 -2.16
N ILE A 131 -48.72 2.91 -1.18
CA ILE A 131 -47.63 3.88 -1.17
C ILE A 131 -46.28 3.16 -1.09
N HIS A 132 -45.27 3.76 -1.71
CA HIS A 132 -43.92 3.20 -1.82
C HIS A 132 -42.87 4.18 -1.31
N PHE A 133 -41.90 3.68 -0.55
CA PHE A 133 -40.75 4.43 -0.06
C PHE A 133 -39.44 3.86 -0.58
N GLU A 134 -38.63 4.70 -1.23
CA GLU A 134 -37.23 4.37 -1.49
C GLU A 134 -36.39 4.64 -0.24
N LEU A 135 -35.62 3.66 0.21
CA LEU A 135 -34.72 3.76 1.36
C LEU A 135 -33.28 3.77 0.85
N LYS A 136 -32.61 4.91 1.01
CA LYS A 136 -31.19 5.07 0.67
C LYS A 136 -30.35 4.86 1.91
N ALA A 137 -29.18 4.22 1.78
CA ALA A 137 -28.30 4.02 2.93
C ALA A 137 -27.94 5.39 3.57
N ALA A 138 -28.05 5.48 4.89
CA ALA A 138 -27.58 6.64 5.64
C ALA A 138 -26.04 6.70 5.51
N GLY A 139 -25.52 7.80 4.94
CA GLY A 139 -24.09 7.97 4.76
C GLY A 139 -23.34 8.16 6.09
N ARG A 140 -22.04 7.84 6.10
CA ARG A 140 -21.12 8.30 7.14
C ARG A 140 -20.46 9.60 6.70
N GLY A 141 -20.49 10.62 7.55
CA GLY A 141 -19.70 11.84 7.36
C GLY A 141 -18.20 11.53 7.46
N LEU A 142 -17.40 11.92 6.47
CA LEU A 142 -15.94 11.85 6.52
C LEU A 142 -15.37 13.24 6.32
N THR A 143 -14.75 13.79 7.37
CA THR A 143 -14.03 15.07 7.28
C THR A 143 -12.56 14.79 7.05
N ILE A 144 -11.97 15.35 5.99
CA ILE A 144 -10.55 15.17 5.66
C ILE A 144 -9.87 16.52 5.76
N ARG A 145 -8.80 16.59 6.55
CA ARG A 145 -7.94 17.77 6.74
C ARG A 145 -6.50 17.39 6.47
N THR A 146 -5.79 18.21 5.71
CA THR A 146 -4.35 18.04 5.47
C THR A 146 -3.57 19.23 6.00
N GLU A 147 -2.29 18.98 6.29
CA GLU A 147 -1.28 19.99 6.52
C GLU A 147 -0.15 19.80 5.50
N PRO A 148 0.05 20.73 4.55
CA PRO A 148 -0.74 21.97 4.34
C PRO A 148 -2.17 21.70 3.82
N PRO A 149 -3.11 22.65 3.97
CA PRO A 149 -4.43 22.57 3.36
C PRO A 149 -4.34 22.75 1.84
N GLY A 150 -5.40 22.38 1.10
CA GLY A 150 -5.47 22.53 -0.36
C GLY A 150 -5.12 21.28 -1.15
N ALA A 151 -5.06 20.11 -0.51
CA ALA A 151 -4.80 18.86 -1.20
C ALA A 151 -6.04 18.35 -1.95
N THR A 152 -5.83 17.76 -3.13
CA THR A 152 -6.89 17.10 -3.89
C THR A 152 -7.23 15.76 -3.25
N VAL A 153 -8.52 15.45 -3.12
CA VAL A 153 -9.02 14.18 -2.60
C VAL A 153 -9.69 13.38 -3.72
N ALA A 154 -9.44 12.07 -3.77
CA ALA A 154 -10.17 11.13 -4.61
C ALA A 154 -10.75 9.98 -3.76
N ILE A 155 -11.98 9.57 -4.06
CA ILE A 155 -12.69 8.49 -3.38
C ILE A 155 -13.02 7.41 -4.41
N ASN A 156 -12.57 6.18 -4.19
CA ASN A 156 -12.73 5.07 -5.13
C ASN A 156 -12.25 5.44 -6.55
N GLY A 157 -11.16 6.22 -6.63
CA GLY A 157 -10.61 6.74 -7.88
C GLY A 157 -11.29 8.00 -8.43
N ILE A 158 -12.43 8.42 -7.88
CA ILE A 158 -13.17 9.60 -8.34
C ILE A 158 -12.67 10.85 -7.60
N ARG A 159 -12.03 11.76 -8.34
CA ARG A 159 -11.57 13.06 -7.82
C ARG A 159 -12.75 13.92 -7.37
N GLN A 160 -12.62 14.50 -6.18
CA GLN A 160 -13.57 15.47 -5.64
C GLN A 160 -13.36 16.85 -6.28
N ARG A 161 -14.43 17.65 -6.33
CA ARG A 161 -14.39 19.00 -6.92
C ARG A 161 -13.70 20.03 -6.02
N THR A 162 -13.64 19.75 -4.72
CA THR A 162 -13.03 20.62 -3.71
C THR A 162 -11.77 19.98 -3.13
N VAL A 163 -10.95 20.82 -2.53
CA VAL A 163 -9.70 20.44 -1.86
C VAL A 163 -9.88 20.40 -0.34
N THR A 164 -8.93 19.82 0.38
CA THR A 164 -8.95 19.80 1.85
C THR A 164 -8.84 21.21 2.45
N PRO A 165 -9.51 21.51 3.58
CA PRO A 165 -10.47 20.68 4.30
C PRO A 165 -11.76 20.39 3.52
N ILE A 166 -12.21 19.12 3.52
CA ILE A 166 -13.45 18.69 2.85
C ILE A 166 -14.29 17.80 3.78
N VAL A 167 -15.62 17.94 3.72
CA VAL A 167 -16.58 17.05 4.38
C VAL A 167 -17.31 16.24 3.30
N ILE A 168 -17.34 14.92 3.48
CA ILE A 168 -18.01 13.98 2.58
C ILE A 168 -19.21 13.41 3.34
N GLU A 169 -20.42 13.83 2.98
CA GLU A 169 -21.64 13.56 3.76
C GLU A 169 -22.29 12.20 3.46
N ALA A 170 -21.94 11.57 2.33
CA ALA A 170 -22.66 10.42 1.79
C ALA A 170 -21.76 9.22 1.46
N LEU A 171 -20.76 8.93 2.29
CA LEU A 171 -19.98 7.70 2.09
C LEU A 171 -20.85 6.52 2.56
N ALA A 172 -21.15 5.57 1.67
CA ALA A 172 -22.03 4.44 1.97
C ALA A 172 -21.53 3.70 3.24
N ALA A 173 -22.35 3.70 4.30
CA ALA A 173 -21.93 3.24 5.63
C ALA A 173 -21.45 1.78 5.65
N HIS A 174 -21.94 0.97 4.71
CA HIS A 174 -21.65 -0.46 4.60
C HIS A 174 -20.54 -0.81 3.60
N GLU A 175 -19.95 0.19 2.92
CA GLU A 175 -18.92 -0.04 1.90
C GLU A 175 -17.53 0.36 2.39
N THR A 176 -16.54 -0.40 1.92
CA THR A 176 -15.14 0.00 1.97
C THR A 176 -14.91 1.06 0.91
N ALA A 177 -14.24 2.15 1.27
CA ALA A 177 -13.89 3.19 0.32
C ALA A 177 -12.39 3.45 0.37
N THR A 178 -11.78 3.55 -0.80
CA THR A 178 -10.37 3.93 -0.92
C THR A 178 -10.27 5.43 -1.06
N VAL A 179 -9.61 6.08 -0.11
CA VAL A 179 -9.38 7.53 -0.16
C VAL A 179 -7.92 7.76 -0.53
N ALA A 180 -7.70 8.55 -1.57
CA ALA A 180 -6.39 9.00 -2.02
C ALA A 180 -6.31 10.52 -1.91
N VAL A 181 -5.21 11.02 -1.38
CA VAL A 181 -4.93 12.45 -1.23
C VAL A 181 -3.62 12.76 -1.94
N SER A 182 -3.63 13.79 -2.78
CA SER A 182 -2.49 14.22 -3.57
C SER A 182 -2.37 15.74 -3.57
N MET A 183 -1.14 16.24 -3.49
CA MET A 183 -0.82 17.65 -3.57
C MET A 183 0.53 17.83 -4.25
N ASP A 184 0.66 18.83 -5.10
CA ASP A 184 1.89 19.09 -5.85
C ASP A 184 3.04 19.41 -4.88
N GLY A 185 4.19 18.77 -5.10
CA GLY A 185 5.35 18.87 -4.21
C GLY A 185 5.26 18.05 -2.92
N TYR A 186 4.26 17.17 -2.77
CA TYR A 186 4.10 16.27 -1.63
C TYR A 186 3.89 14.81 -2.05
N LEU A 187 4.26 13.87 -1.18
CA LEU A 187 4.05 12.45 -1.41
C LEU A 187 2.56 12.10 -1.35
N PRO A 188 2.03 11.33 -2.32
CA PRO A 188 0.63 10.92 -2.30
C PRO A 188 0.37 9.92 -1.17
N VAL A 189 -0.81 10.03 -0.55
CA VAL A 189 -1.25 9.19 0.56
C VAL A 189 -2.54 8.48 0.17
N GLN A 190 -2.64 7.17 0.46
CA GLN A 190 -3.83 6.38 0.18
C GLN A 190 -4.14 5.44 1.35
N TRP A 191 -5.42 5.34 1.72
CA TRP A 191 -5.86 4.43 2.78
C TRP A 191 -7.29 3.92 2.51
N LEU A 192 -7.65 2.84 3.20
CA LEU A 192 -8.98 2.25 3.16
C LEU A 192 -9.81 2.75 4.34
N VAL A 193 -11.04 3.18 4.06
CA VAL A 193 -12.05 3.50 5.07
C VAL A 193 -13.02 2.33 5.14
N THR A 194 -13.10 1.66 6.30
CA THR A 194 -13.95 0.48 6.51
C THR A 194 -15.30 0.81 7.17
N PRO A 195 -16.33 -0.03 6.97
CA PRO A 195 -17.61 0.05 7.69
C PRO A 195 -17.41 -0.16 9.20
N GLY A 196 -18.05 0.65 10.05
CA GLY A 196 -18.12 0.38 11.50
C GLY A 196 -18.07 1.59 12.44
N SER A 197 -17.64 2.77 11.98
CA SER A 197 -17.73 3.99 12.79
C SER A 197 -19.03 4.72 12.46
N GLN A 198 -20.06 4.58 13.30
CA GLN A 198 -21.32 5.33 13.19
C GLN A 198 -21.18 6.81 13.57
N SER A 199 -19.98 7.36 13.52
CA SER A 199 -19.70 8.75 13.86
C SER A 199 -18.79 9.36 12.81
N SER A 200 -19.07 10.63 12.51
CA SER A 200 -18.26 11.44 11.60
C SER A 200 -16.78 11.21 11.87
N THR A 201 -16.07 10.61 10.92
CA THR A 201 -14.65 10.31 11.09
C THR A 201 -13.88 11.53 10.61
N THR A 202 -13.04 12.11 11.46
CA THR A 202 -12.15 13.20 11.04
C THR A 202 -10.75 12.63 10.82
N ALA A 203 -10.30 12.61 9.57
CA ALA A 203 -8.95 12.24 9.19
C ALA A 203 -8.09 13.51 9.12
N HIS A 204 -7.11 13.60 10.01
CA HIS A 204 -6.06 14.61 9.96
C HIS A 204 -4.78 13.96 9.44
N MET A 205 -4.20 14.53 8.39
CA MET A 205 -2.92 14.06 7.84
C MET A 205 -1.94 15.19 7.64
N LYS A 206 -0.67 14.93 7.97
CA LYS A 206 0.44 15.79 7.59
C LYS A 206 1.07 15.20 6.33
N LEU A 207 1.09 15.97 5.24
CA LEU A 207 1.68 15.55 3.99
C LEU A 207 3.20 15.70 4.07
N GLU A 208 3.92 14.71 3.56
CA GLU A 208 5.37 14.70 3.53
C GLU A 208 5.85 15.39 2.24
N PRO A 209 6.70 16.43 2.31
CA PRO A 209 7.23 17.07 1.12
C PRO A 209 8.03 16.09 0.25
N ALA A 210 7.84 16.20 -1.06
CA ALA A 210 8.48 15.35 -2.05
C ALA A 210 9.55 16.12 -2.84
N ALA A 211 10.52 15.37 -3.34
CA ALA A 211 11.45 15.80 -4.38
C ALA A 211 11.35 14.79 -5.54
N SER A 212 11.54 15.26 -6.77
CA SER A 212 11.65 14.38 -7.93
C SER A 212 13.09 13.94 -8.12
N ILE A 213 13.31 12.66 -8.43
CA ILE A 213 14.59 12.13 -8.89
C ILE A 213 14.44 11.25 -10.12
N ASP A 214 15.48 11.20 -10.92
CA ASP A 214 15.65 10.29 -12.05
C ASP A 214 16.57 9.14 -11.66
N VAL A 215 16.16 7.92 -11.96
CA VAL A 215 16.90 6.70 -11.63
C VAL A 215 17.19 5.93 -12.91
N THR A 216 18.47 5.85 -13.26
CA THR A 216 18.95 5.06 -14.40
C THR A 216 19.81 3.90 -13.92
N SER A 217 19.87 2.82 -14.70
CA SER A 217 20.79 1.73 -14.38
C SER A 217 21.47 1.15 -15.59
N GLU A 218 22.69 0.70 -15.39
CA GLU A 218 23.41 -0.13 -16.34
C GLU A 218 23.54 -1.55 -15.78
N PRO A 219 22.86 -2.54 -16.37
CA PRO A 219 21.98 -2.42 -17.55
C PRO A 219 20.54 -1.97 -17.20
N ASN A 220 19.81 -1.45 -18.21
CA ASN A 220 18.43 -0.93 -18.08
C ASN A 220 17.41 -2.00 -17.66
N GLY A 221 16.18 -1.62 -17.30
CA GLY A 221 15.11 -2.56 -16.92
C GLY A 221 15.30 -3.15 -15.52
N ALA A 222 15.97 -2.42 -14.62
CA ALA A 222 16.11 -2.81 -13.22
C ALA A 222 14.92 -2.28 -12.43
N ARG A 223 14.36 -3.11 -11.55
CA ARG A 223 13.27 -2.73 -10.66
C ARG A 223 13.75 -1.75 -9.61
N VAL A 224 13.05 -0.63 -9.48
CA VAL A 224 13.32 0.44 -8.51
C VAL A 224 12.32 0.34 -7.36
N LEU A 225 12.85 0.27 -6.14
CA LEU A 225 12.07 0.25 -4.91
C LEU A 225 12.54 1.38 -3.99
N ILE A 226 11.58 2.11 -3.41
CA ILE A 226 11.82 3.17 -2.44
C ILE A 226 11.14 2.79 -1.13
N ASP A 227 11.91 2.67 -0.05
CA ASP A 227 11.46 2.16 1.25
C ASP A 227 10.74 0.80 1.15
N GLY A 228 11.20 -0.03 0.20
CA GLY A 228 10.62 -1.35 -0.08
C GLY A 228 9.38 -1.34 -0.97
N ALA A 229 8.81 -0.18 -1.30
CA ALA A 229 7.70 -0.06 -2.24
C ALA A 229 8.21 0.00 -3.68
N PHE A 230 7.71 -0.86 -4.56
CA PHE A 230 8.03 -0.86 -5.98
C PHE A 230 7.49 0.41 -6.66
N ARG A 231 8.33 1.07 -7.47
CA ARG A 231 8.00 2.33 -8.16
C ARG A 231 8.03 2.23 -9.68
N GLY A 232 8.75 1.26 -10.24
CA GLY A 232 8.87 1.08 -11.67
C GLY A 232 10.19 0.41 -12.04
N GLU A 233 10.58 0.51 -13.30
CA GLU A 233 11.83 -0.04 -13.84
C GLU A 233 12.67 1.07 -14.50
N THR A 234 13.99 0.95 -14.44
CA THR A 234 14.92 1.92 -15.03
C THR A 234 14.93 1.86 -16.57
N PRO A 235 15.18 2.97 -17.27
CA PRO A 235 15.23 4.35 -16.78
C PRO A 235 13.86 4.81 -16.25
N LEU A 236 13.85 5.38 -15.04
CA LEU A 236 12.64 5.83 -14.36
C LEU A 236 12.82 7.30 -13.98
N TYR A 237 12.00 8.18 -14.57
CA TYR A 237 12.10 9.63 -14.39
C TYR A 237 11.03 10.16 -13.44
N ASP A 238 11.27 11.35 -12.88
CA ASP A 238 10.31 12.11 -12.05
C ASP A 238 9.77 11.34 -10.82
N VAL A 239 10.60 10.46 -10.25
CA VAL A 239 10.22 9.63 -9.11
C VAL A 239 10.13 10.48 -7.85
N GLN A 240 8.94 10.50 -7.24
CA GLN A 240 8.71 11.22 -5.98
C GLN A 240 9.37 10.49 -4.80
N VAL A 241 10.29 11.16 -4.13
CA VAL A 241 11.00 10.69 -2.92
C VAL A 241 10.82 11.64 -1.74
N PRO A 242 10.93 11.16 -0.50
CA PRO A 242 10.92 12.01 0.68
C PRO A 242 12.00 13.11 0.64
N LYS A 243 11.60 14.37 0.82
CA LYS A 243 12.53 15.52 0.84
C LYS A 243 13.14 15.76 2.22
N GLU A 244 12.43 15.49 3.30
CA GLU A 244 12.86 15.90 4.65
C GLU A 244 13.49 14.78 5.48
N ARG A 245 13.46 13.54 4.98
CA ARG A 245 14.05 12.38 5.68
C ARG A 245 14.87 11.50 4.75
N HIS A 246 15.62 10.61 5.37
CA HIS A 246 16.29 9.54 4.64
C HIS A 246 15.29 8.48 4.16
N PHE A 247 15.55 7.94 2.97
CA PHE A 247 14.85 6.81 2.39
C PHE A 247 15.86 5.76 1.89
N THR A 248 15.40 4.54 1.70
CA THR A 248 16.22 3.46 1.13
C THR A 248 15.85 3.28 -0.33
N LEU A 249 16.81 3.53 -1.22
CA LEU A 249 16.70 3.19 -2.64
C LEU A 249 17.30 1.80 -2.86
N GLU A 250 16.50 0.89 -3.41
CA GLU A 250 16.91 -0.44 -3.83
C GLU A 250 16.67 -0.56 -5.33
N VAL A 251 17.72 -0.90 -6.08
CA VAL A 251 17.67 -1.16 -7.51
C VAL A 251 18.12 -2.59 -7.72
N ARG A 252 17.26 -3.41 -8.31
CA ARG A 252 17.55 -4.84 -8.50
C ARG A 252 17.10 -5.31 -9.88
N ARG A 253 17.91 -6.17 -10.47
CA ARG A 253 17.60 -6.82 -11.75
C ARG A 253 17.95 -8.29 -11.65
N ARG A 254 17.14 -9.16 -12.25
CA ARG A 254 17.39 -10.59 -12.25
C ARG A 254 18.75 -10.91 -12.88
N GLY A 255 19.54 -11.74 -12.20
CA GLY A 255 20.92 -12.05 -12.60
C GLY A 255 21.96 -11.01 -12.17
N PHE A 256 21.56 -9.91 -11.57
CA PHE A 256 22.46 -8.88 -11.05
C PHE A 256 22.35 -8.79 -9.53
N GLY A 257 23.44 -8.35 -8.89
CA GLY A 257 23.42 -8.02 -7.47
C GLY A 257 22.41 -6.92 -7.16
N THR A 258 21.80 -6.99 -5.98
CA THR A 258 20.92 -5.93 -5.49
C THR A 258 21.77 -4.74 -5.06
N TRP A 259 21.56 -3.59 -5.70
CA TRP A 259 22.13 -2.33 -5.24
C TRP A 259 21.19 -1.69 -4.23
N ARG A 260 21.71 -1.29 -3.07
CA ARG A 260 20.93 -0.66 -2.01
C ARG A 260 21.73 0.49 -1.39
N LYS A 261 21.10 1.66 -1.26
CA LYS A 261 21.70 2.81 -0.59
C LYS A 261 20.65 3.57 0.22
N ARG A 262 21.03 4.00 1.42
CA ARG A 262 20.24 4.97 2.20
C ARG A 262 20.63 6.37 1.73
N LEU A 263 19.64 7.15 1.29
CA LEU A 263 19.80 8.47 0.70
C LEU A 263 18.99 9.48 1.51
N GLY A 264 19.45 10.72 1.56
CA GLY A 264 18.64 11.88 1.95
C GLY A 264 18.56 12.88 0.80
N HIS A 265 17.89 14.01 1.00
CA HIS A 265 17.68 15.02 -0.06
C HIS A 265 18.99 15.58 -0.65
N ALA A 266 20.05 15.69 0.15
CA ALA A 266 21.36 16.16 -0.34
C ALA A 266 22.19 15.09 -1.08
N SER A 267 21.65 13.89 -1.30
CA SER A 267 22.43 12.73 -1.77
C SER A 267 22.40 12.48 -3.28
N PHE A 268 21.72 13.32 -4.07
CA PHE A 268 21.62 13.18 -5.52
C PHE A 268 22.06 14.46 -6.24
N VAL A 269 22.88 14.31 -7.28
CA VAL A 269 23.42 15.40 -8.12
C VAL A 269 22.43 15.64 -9.25
N GLU A 270 22.04 16.90 -9.49
CA GLU A 270 21.11 17.27 -10.57
C GLU A 270 19.75 16.53 -10.54
N ASN A 271 19.34 16.01 -9.37
CA ASN A 271 18.19 15.12 -9.22
C ASN A 271 18.32 13.77 -9.95
N ALA A 272 19.53 13.32 -10.31
CA ALA A 272 19.75 12.04 -10.99
C ALA A 272 20.58 11.06 -10.16
N ILE A 273 20.26 9.77 -10.30
CA ILE A 273 20.98 8.64 -9.71
C ILE A 273 21.25 7.60 -10.80
N GLN A 274 22.54 7.42 -11.11
CA GLN A 274 22.99 6.37 -11.99
C GLN A 274 23.49 5.17 -11.17
N VAL A 275 22.98 3.98 -11.49
CA VAL A 275 23.32 2.73 -10.80
C VAL A 275 23.96 1.75 -11.77
N VAL A 276 25.21 1.38 -11.54
CA VAL A 276 25.85 0.27 -12.26
C VAL A 276 25.64 -1.01 -11.44
N LEU A 277 24.95 -1.99 -12.03
CA LEU A 277 24.65 -3.26 -11.38
C LEU A 277 25.71 -4.30 -11.76
N GLU A 278 26.31 -4.92 -10.75
CA GLU A 278 27.27 -5.99 -10.96
C GLU A 278 26.54 -7.32 -11.26
N PRO A 279 26.97 -8.09 -12.26
CA PRO A 279 26.44 -9.43 -12.51
C PRO A 279 26.59 -10.32 -11.27
N THR A 280 25.53 -11.03 -10.90
CA THR A 280 25.60 -12.05 -9.85
C THR A 280 26.58 -13.14 -10.28
N PRO A 281 27.53 -13.56 -9.42
CA PRO A 281 28.40 -14.70 -9.69
C PRO A 281 27.57 -15.94 -10.04
N LEU A 282 28.02 -16.72 -11.02
CA LEU A 282 27.27 -17.86 -11.57
C LEU A 282 26.78 -18.83 -10.48
N LEU A 283 27.63 -19.16 -9.51
CA LEU A 283 27.30 -20.06 -8.40
C LEU A 283 26.30 -19.48 -7.38
N ALA A 284 26.12 -18.15 -7.37
CA ALA A 284 25.13 -17.44 -6.56
C ALA A 284 23.81 -17.20 -7.31
N MET A 285 23.71 -17.60 -8.57
CA MET A 285 22.45 -17.56 -9.32
C MET A 285 21.48 -18.67 -8.86
N PRO A 286 20.17 -18.51 -9.11
CA PRO A 286 19.19 -19.56 -8.88
C PRO A 286 19.32 -20.68 -9.94
N LEU A 287 20.33 -21.54 -9.76
CA LEU A 287 20.63 -22.69 -10.61
C LEU A 287 19.89 -23.94 -10.13
N SER A 288 19.45 -24.79 -11.06
CA SER A 288 19.08 -26.17 -10.74
C SER A 288 20.30 -27.00 -10.31
N GLU A 289 20.08 -28.20 -9.77
CA GLU A 289 21.16 -29.06 -9.31
C GLU A 289 22.15 -29.43 -10.43
N ALA A 290 21.65 -29.82 -11.60
CA ALA A 290 22.49 -30.10 -12.78
C ALA A 290 23.28 -28.87 -13.24
N GLU A 291 22.64 -27.69 -13.28
CA GLU A 291 23.30 -26.44 -13.65
C GLU A 291 24.37 -26.01 -12.64
N ARG A 292 24.18 -26.34 -11.36
CA ARG A 292 25.16 -26.05 -10.31
C ARG A 292 26.43 -26.89 -10.48
N VAL A 293 26.30 -28.16 -10.87
CA VAL A 293 27.44 -29.03 -11.20
C VAL A 293 28.21 -28.45 -12.39
N GLU A 294 27.51 -28.11 -13.47
CA GLU A 294 28.12 -27.49 -14.66
C GLU A 294 28.82 -26.16 -14.32
N ALA A 295 28.19 -25.31 -13.51
CA ALA A 295 28.78 -24.05 -13.04
C ALA A 295 30.06 -24.26 -12.22
N LEU A 296 30.12 -25.32 -11.41
CA LEU A 296 31.30 -25.67 -10.62
C LEU A 296 32.45 -26.14 -11.52
N GLU A 297 32.15 -26.97 -12.53
CA GLU A 297 33.14 -27.42 -13.52
C GLU A 297 33.73 -26.23 -14.28
N ILE A 298 32.87 -25.32 -14.77
CA ILE A 298 33.31 -24.09 -15.47
C ILE A 298 34.19 -23.24 -14.53
N ALA A 299 33.81 -23.08 -13.27
CA ALA A 299 34.57 -22.30 -12.30
C ALA A 299 35.95 -22.91 -12.02
N HIS A 300 36.03 -24.23 -11.86
CA HIS A 300 37.30 -24.95 -11.67
C HIS A 300 38.20 -24.85 -12.91
N ALA A 301 37.64 -25.07 -14.10
CA ALA A 301 38.35 -24.96 -15.37
C ALA A 301 38.94 -23.56 -15.56
N ARG A 302 38.13 -22.52 -15.35
CA ARG A 302 38.58 -21.12 -15.45
C ARG A 302 39.70 -20.80 -14.45
N SER A 303 39.55 -21.24 -13.19
CA SER A 303 40.60 -21.03 -12.17
C SER A 303 41.92 -21.72 -12.55
N ALA A 304 41.87 -22.94 -13.10
CA ALA A 304 43.06 -23.64 -13.55
C ALA A 304 43.74 -22.92 -14.73
N LEU A 305 42.96 -22.44 -15.70
CA LEU A 305 43.45 -21.66 -16.84
C LEU A 305 44.07 -20.32 -16.40
N ASP A 306 43.42 -19.59 -15.50
CA ASP A 306 43.94 -18.32 -14.97
C ASP A 306 45.31 -18.51 -14.30
N LYS A 307 45.51 -19.62 -13.55
CA LYS A 307 46.81 -19.97 -12.95
C LYS A 307 47.88 -20.25 -14.02
N LYS A 308 47.53 -21.00 -15.07
CA LYS A 308 48.45 -21.30 -16.19
C LYS A 308 48.84 -20.03 -16.95
N LEU A 309 47.86 -19.20 -17.30
CA LEU A 309 48.07 -17.90 -17.95
C LEU A 309 49.02 -17.01 -17.13
N ALA A 310 48.76 -16.86 -15.83
CA ALA A 310 49.60 -16.05 -14.95
C ALA A 310 51.05 -16.57 -14.86
N ASN A 311 51.25 -17.89 -14.96
CA ASN A 311 52.59 -18.49 -15.00
C ASN A 311 53.32 -18.17 -16.31
N ILE A 312 52.66 -18.34 -17.47
CA ILE A 312 53.25 -18.02 -18.78
C ILE A 312 53.57 -16.54 -18.89
N GLU A 313 52.64 -15.66 -18.50
CA GLU A 313 52.87 -14.21 -18.52
C GLU A 313 54.02 -13.79 -17.59
N ARG A 314 54.23 -14.52 -16.49
CA ARG A 314 55.40 -14.31 -15.63
C ARG A 314 56.70 -14.74 -16.32
N LYS A 315 56.72 -15.91 -16.97
CA LYS A 315 57.87 -16.40 -17.73
C LYS A 315 58.23 -15.44 -18.87
N LEU A 316 57.23 -14.99 -19.64
CA LEU A 316 57.44 -14.06 -20.76
C LEU A 316 58.04 -12.73 -20.28
N ARG A 317 57.50 -12.15 -19.19
CA ARG A 317 58.07 -10.95 -18.56
C ARG A 317 59.50 -11.16 -18.07
N ALA A 318 59.82 -12.34 -17.54
CA ALA A 318 61.19 -12.66 -17.12
C ALA A 318 62.15 -12.70 -18.32
N PHE A 319 61.77 -13.33 -19.43
CA PHE A 319 62.54 -13.34 -20.67
C PHE A 319 62.76 -11.93 -21.23
N GLU A 320 61.71 -11.11 -21.30
CA GLU A 320 61.81 -9.73 -21.77
C GLU A 320 62.75 -8.89 -20.90
N SER A 321 62.66 -9.04 -19.57
CA SER A 321 63.55 -8.34 -18.63
C SER A 321 65.02 -8.78 -18.77
N LYS A 322 65.26 -10.08 -19.03
CA LYS A 322 66.60 -10.63 -19.25
C LYS A 322 67.21 -10.04 -20.52
N ARG A 323 66.48 -10.04 -21.64
CA ARG A 323 66.90 -9.44 -22.92
C ARG A 323 67.20 -7.94 -22.78
N GLN A 324 66.38 -7.19 -22.06
CA GLN A 324 66.64 -5.77 -21.77
C GLN A 324 67.91 -5.56 -20.95
N SER A 325 68.17 -6.43 -19.97
CA SER A 325 69.37 -6.36 -19.14
C SER A 325 70.65 -6.71 -19.92
N GLU A 326 70.57 -7.67 -20.85
CA GLU A 326 71.67 -8.09 -21.74
C GLU A 326 71.98 -7.02 -22.78
N ALA A 327 70.96 -6.46 -23.44
CA ALA A 327 71.13 -5.33 -24.36
C ALA A 327 71.77 -4.12 -23.66
N LYS A 328 71.40 -3.85 -22.40
CA LYS A 328 72.02 -2.78 -21.60
C LYS A 328 73.48 -3.08 -21.23
N ARG A 329 73.82 -4.35 -20.98
CA ARG A 329 75.21 -4.79 -20.73
C ARG A 329 76.08 -4.68 -21.98
N GLN A 330 75.58 -5.11 -23.13
CA GLN A 330 76.28 -5.02 -24.43
C GLN A 330 76.56 -3.56 -24.83
N ARG A 331 75.58 -2.66 -24.64
CA ARG A 331 75.77 -1.21 -24.82
C ARG A 331 76.84 -0.61 -23.89
N LYS A 332 76.99 -1.17 -22.68
CA LYS A 332 77.99 -0.71 -21.70
C LYS A 332 79.38 -1.30 -21.96
N SER A 333 79.50 -2.44 -22.64
CA SER A 333 80.78 -3.12 -22.93
C SER A 333 81.45 -2.73 -24.25
N GLY A 334 80.85 -1.84 -25.05
CA GLY A 334 81.52 -1.20 -26.19
C GLY A 334 81.88 -2.13 -27.37
N ARG A 335 81.20 -3.26 -27.55
CA ARG A 335 81.40 -4.14 -28.72
C ARG A 335 80.49 -3.63 -29.87
N PRO A 336 81.03 -3.18 -31.01
CA PRO A 336 80.21 -2.72 -32.13
C PRO A 336 79.48 -3.90 -32.78
N ASP A 337 78.23 -3.66 -33.15
CA ASP A 337 77.31 -4.57 -33.81
C ASP A 337 77.77 -4.81 -35.26
N THR A 338 78.48 -5.91 -35.54
CA THR A 338 79.07 -6.19 -36.87
C THR A 338 78.06 -6.72 -37.91
N SER A 339 76.76 -6.66 -37.63
CA SER A 339 75.72 -7.20 -38.52
C SER A 339 75.13 -6.15 -39.47
N ALA A 340 75.60 -4.89 -39.46
CA ALA A 340 74.99 -3.79 -40.21
C ALA A 340 75.78 -3.24 -41.42
N GLU A 341 76.91 -3.85 -41.83
CA GLU A 341 77.69 -3.38 -42.99
C GLU A 341 77.94 -4.50 -44.01
N ARG A 342 76.92 -4.81 -44.82
CA ARG A 342 77.11 -5.42 -46.15
C ARG A 342 76.17 -4.77 -47.17
N THR A 343 76.37 -3.50 -47.43
CA THR A 343 76.08 -2.92 -48.75
C THR A 343 77.15 -1.88 -49.11
N HIS A 344 77.75 -2.09 -50.28
CA HIS A 344 78.62 -1.21 -51.07
C HIS A 344 80.15 -1.27 -50.95
N ALA A 345 80.74 -1.44 -52.15
CA ALA A 345 82.13 -1.26 -52.60
C ALA A 345 83.14 -2.34 -52.14
N GLY A 346 83.97 -2.96 -52.98
CA GLY A 346 84.44 -2.62 -54.32
C GLY A 346 85.97 -2.82 -54.35
N ALA A 347 86.41 -3.98 -54.86
CA ALA A 347 87.73 -4.32 -55.40
C ALA A 347 89.02 -3.69 -54.79
N THR A 348 89.88 -4.53 -54.20
CA THR A 348 91.24 -4.87 -54.68
C THR A 348 91.91 -5.89 -53.74
N ALA A 349 92.72 -6.78 -54.32
CA ALA A 349 93.24 -8.00 -53.71
C ALA A 349 94.56 -7.81 -52.93
N ASN A 350 94.78 -8.57 -51.86
CA ASN A 350 95.79 -9.66 -51.79
C ASN A 350 95.61 -10.53 -50.50
N PRO A 351 95.94 -11.84 -50.50
CA PRO A 351 95.49 -12.81 -49.51
C PRO A 351 96.62 -13.28 -48.56
N GLN A 352 96.35 -13.42 -47.26
CA GLN A 352 97.01 -14.45 -46.43
C GLN A 352 96.37 -14.60 -45.04
N ALA A 353 96.35 -15.86 -44.56
CA ALA A 353 95.80 -16.39 -43.31
C ALA A 353 94.25 -16.45 -43.31
N GLY A 354 93.59 -17.61 -43.24
CA GLY A 354 93.80 -18.78 -42.40
C GLY A 354 92.47 -18.97 -41.63
N PRO A 355 91.83 -20.16 -41.65
CA PRO A 355 90.45 -20.33 -41.22
C PRO A 355 90.36 -20.33 -39.70
N ASP A 356 89.27 -19.80 -39.15
CA ASP A 356 88.61 -20.24 -37.91
C ASP A 356 87.51 -19.21 -37.59
N SER A 357 86.33 -19.44 -38.15
CA SER A 357 85.11 -18.72 -37.80
C SER A 357 84.03 -19.74 -37.51
N ASP A 358 84.06 -20.30 -36.32
CA ASP A 358 82.94 -21.04 -35.75
C ASP A 358 82.56 -20.45 -34.40
N SER A 359 81.24 -20.49 -34.17
CA SER A 359 80.52 -20.27 -32.91
C SER A 359 80.58 -18.88 -32.29
N ASP A 360 79.44 -18.17 -32.35
CA ASP A 360 78.89 -17.38 -31.23
C ASP A 360 77.51 -16.75 -31.55
N ALA A 361 76.81 -17.18 -32.62
CA ALA A 361 75.46 -16.74 -32.96
C ALA A 361 74.34 -17.70 -32.49
N GLU A 362 74.66 -18.77 -31.76
CA GLU A 362 73.67 -19.79 -31.34
C GLU A 362 72.79 -19.36 -30.15
N GLY A 363 73.10 -18.25 -29.46
CA GLY A 363 72.40 -17.86 -28.23
C GLY A 363 71.12 -17.03 -28.42
N ASP A 364 70.99 -16.28 -29.52
CA ASP A 364 69.88 -15.35 -29.74
C ASP A 364 68.68 -16.00 -30.46
N GLU A 365 68.92 -16.99 -31.35
CA GLU A 365 67.85 -17.74 -32.04
C GLU A 365 67.05 -18.64 -31.09
N ASP A 366 67.71 -19.32 -30.15
CA ASP A 366 67.08 -20.20 -29.17
C ASP A 366 66.13 -19.47 -28.21
N VAL A 367 66.46 -18.21 -27.87
CA VAL A 367 65.62 -17.37 -26.99
C VAL A 367 64.40 -16.82 -27.73
N ASP A 368 64.56 -16.47 -29.01
CA ASP A 368 63.45 -16.02 -29.83
C ASP A 368 62.46 -17.17 -30.14
N ASP A 369 62.94 -18.41 -30.32
CA ASP A 369 62.07 -19.61 -30.46
C ASP A 369 61.34 -19.98 -29.15
N ALA A 370 62.03 -19.90 -28.01
CA ALA A 370 61.40 -20.14 -26.70
C ALA A 370 60.30 -19.11 -26.37
N THR A 371 60.51 -17.83 -26.71
CA THR A 371 59.48 -16.79 -26.52
C THR A 371 58.33 -16.92 -27.52
N ALA A 372 58.60 -17.35 -28.76
CA ALA A 372 57.56 -17.67 -29.75
C ALA A 372 56.67 -18.83 -29.27
N THR A 373 57.27 -19.88 -28.70
CA THR A 373 56.55 -21.02 -28.11
C THR A 373 55.65 -20.58 -26.95
N LEU A 374 56.16 -19.78 -26.01
CA LEU A 374 55.36 -19.26 -24.89
C LEU A 374 54.21 -18.34 -25.36
N ARG A 375 54.42 -17.54 -26.41
CA ARG A 375 53.36 -16.69 -26.99
C ARG A 375 52.27 -17.52 -27.65
N ARG A 376 52.63 -18.62 -28.32
CA ARG A 376 51.67 -19.57 -28.88
C ARG A 376 50.84 -20.25 -27.79
N GLU A 377 51.50 -20.74 -26.73
CA GLU A 377 50.82 -21.34 -25.58
C GLU A 377 49.90 -20.31 -24.87
N LEU A 378 50.34 -19.06 -24.74
CA LEU A 378 49.53 -17.96 -24.20
C LEU A 378 48.26 -17.71 -25.05
N PHE A 379 48.40 -17.71 -26.36
CA PHE A 379 47.27 -17.55 -27.28
C PHE A 379 46.26 -18.69 -27.14
N GLU A 380 46.74 -19.94 -27.11
CA GLU A 380 45.89 -21.13 -26.95
C GLU A 380 45.16 -21.13 -25.59
N LEU A 381 45.84 -20.81 -24.49
CA LEU A 381 45.20 -20.71 -23.18
C LEU A 381 44.17 -19.58 -23.10
N ARG A 382 44.41 -18.45 -23.79
CA ARG A 382 43.42 -17.36 -23.90
C ARG A 382 42.19 -17.80 -24.68
N ALA A 383 42.38 -18.57 -25.75
CA ALA A 383 41.27 -19.16 -26.51
C ALA A 383 40.43 -20.12 -25.62
N GLN A 384 41.10 -21.01 -24.87
CA GLN A 384 40.42 -21.91 -23.92
C GLN A 384 39.68 -21.14 -22.81
N ARG A 385 40.26 -20.05 -22.31
CA ARG A 385 39.60 -19.18 -21.32
C ARG A 385 38.35 -18.52 -21.90
N SER A 386 38.44 -18.01 -23.12
CA SER A 386 37.31 -17.44 -23.85
C SER A 386 36.19 -18.47 -24.05
N GLU A 387 36.52 -19.73 -24.30
CA GLU A 387 35.55 -20.82 -24.40
C GLU A 387 34.84 -21.06 -23.07
N GLN A 388 35.56 -21.09 -21.94
CA GLN A 388 34.95 -21.22 -20.62
C GLN A 388 34.06 -20.02 -20.28
N GLU A 389 34.44 -18.82 -20.71
CA GLU A 389 33.62 -17.61 -20.56
C GLU A 389 32.33 -17.72 -21.39
N ALA A 390 32.40 -18.21 -22.63
CA ALA A 390 31.23 -18.46 -23.46
C ALA A 390 30.30 -19.53 -22.85
N ARG A 391 30.85 -20.62 -22.32
CA ARG A 391 30.07 -21.64 -21.59
C ARG A 391 29.39 -21.04 -20.36
N SER A 392 30.09 -20.20 -19.60
CA SER A 392 29.53 -19.51 -18.44
C SER A 392 28.38 -18.57 -18.83
N ALA A 393 28.49 -17.88 -19.96
CA ALA A 393 27.47 -16.98 -20.48
C ALA A 393 26.23 -17.76 -20.95
N ALA A 394 26.43 -18.87 -21.69
CA ALA A 394 25.34 -19.73 -22.12
C ALA A 394 24.55 -20.33 -20.93
N LEU A 395 25.27 -20.80 -19.89
CA LEU A 395 24.64 -21.30 -18.67
C LEU A 395 23.84 -20.20 -17.95
N ARG A 396 24.38 -18.98 -17.90
CA ARG A 396 23.71 -17.82 -17.33
C ARG A 396 22.42 -17.49 -18.08
N GLU A 397 22.45 -17.43 -19.41
CA GLU A 397 21.26 -17.16 -20.22
C GLU A 397 20.17 -18.22 -20.00
N ARG A 398 20.54 -19.50 -19.98
CA ARG A 398 19.62 -20.61 -19.70
C ARG A 398 18.98 -20.50 -18.31
N ALA A 399 19.77 -20.14 -17.30
CA ALA A 399 19.25 -19.94 -15.95
C ALA A 399 18.32 -18.71 -15.85
N LEU A 400 18.55 -17.67 -16.65
CA LEU A 400 17.74 -16.46 -16.68
C LEU A 400 16.45 -16.60 -17.50
N SER A 401 16.40 -17.49 -18.48
CA SER A 401 15.21 -17.71 -19.32
C SER A 401 14.11 -18.55 -18.64
N ARG A 402 14.44 -19.30 -17.57
CA ARG A 402 13.46 -20.06 -16.80
C ARG A 402 12.43 -19.11 -16.14
N PRO A 403 11.11 -19.40 -16.15
CA PRO A 403 10.13 -18.59 -15.41
C PRO A 403 10.46 -18.55 -13.92
N GLU A 404 10.28 -17.38 -13.28
CA GLU A 404 10.37 -17.31 -11.81
C GLU A 404 9.28 -18.21 -11.22
N ALA A 405 9.66 -19.10 -10.30
CA ALA A 405 8.68 -19.84 -9.53
C ALA A 405 7.78 -18.81 -8.81
N PRO A 406 6.45 -19.01 -8.77
CA PRO A 406 5.57 -18.09 -8.06
C PRO A 406 6.07 -17.98 -6.62
N THR A 407 6.34 -16.75 -6.18
CA THR A 407 6.56 -16.46 -4.76
C THR A 407 5.30 -16.88 -4.01
N VAL A 408 5.30 -18.09 -3.46
CA VAL A 408 4.27 -18.53 -2.51
C VAL A 408 4.39 -17.57 -1.33
N PRO A 409 3.36 -16.76 -1.03
CA PRO A 409 3.41 -15.90 0.13
C PRO A 409 3.65 -16.79 1.36
N PRO A 410 4.49 -16.36 2.32
CA PRO A 410 4.71 -17.14 3.53
C PRO A 410 3.34 -17.45 4.15
N PRO A 411 3.09 -18.71 4.59
CA PRO A 411 1.84 -19.03 5.24
C PRO A 411 1.59 -18.04 6.38
N PRO A 412 0.37 -17.51 6.54
CA PRO A 412 0.07 -16.53 7.57
C PRO A 412 0.57 -17.08 8.90
N ALA A 413 1.41 -16.30 9.59
CA ALA A 413 2.01 -16.69 10.85
C ALA A 413 0.92 -17.27 11.75
N ALA A 414 1.00 -18.57 12.03
CA ALA A 414 0.05 -19.23 12.90
C ALA A 414 0.05 -18.45 14.22
N ARG A 415 -1.08 -17.79 14.52
CA ARG A 415 -1.32 -17.18 15.83
C ARG A 415 -1.15 -18.30 16.83
N ARG A 416 0.04 -18.37 17.45
CA ARG A 416 0.25 -19.16 18.65
C ARG A 416 -0.68 -18.57 19.69
N SER A 417 -1.83 -19.22 19.89
CA SER A 417 -2.63 -19.02 21.08
C SER A 417 -1.70 -19.25 22.26
N ALA A 418 -1.55 -18.22 23.10
CA ALA A 418 -0.90 -18.32 24.38
C ALA A 418 -1.78 -19.21 25.28
N GLY A 419 -1.69 -20.52 25.08
CA GLY A 419 -2.19 -21.52 25.99
C GLY A 419 -1.27 -21.58 27.20
N SER A 420 -1.63 -20.84 28.24
CA SER A 420 -1.10 -21.00 29.59
C SER A 420 -1.24 -22.46 30.02
N THR A 421 -0.15 -23.22 29.95
CA THR A 421 -0.02 -24.48 30.68
C THR A 421 1.19 -24.38 31.59
N GLY A 422 0.89 -24.29 32.89
CA GLY A 422 1.87 -24.29 33.96
C GLY A 422 2.69 -25.57 33.96
N ARG A 423 4.01 -25.42 34.14
CA ARG A 423 4.94 -26.52 34.33
C ARG A 423 5.38 -26.52 35.80
N PRO A 424 5.24 -27.62 36.55
CA PRO A 424 5.68 -27.68 37.94
C PRO A 424 7.21 -27.84 38.02
N ARG A 425 7.82 -27.11 38.96
CA ARG A 425 9.24 -27.21 39.32
C ARG A 425 9.51 -28.55 40.00
N ALA A 426 10.35 -29.38 39.39
CA ALA A 426 10.96 -30.53 40.06
C ALA A 426 12.37 -30.15 40.54
N HIS A 427 12.57 -30.21 41.85
CA HIS A 427 13.87 -30.08 42.52
C HIS A 427 14.78 -31.25 42.13
N LYS A 428 16.00 -30.96 41.64
CA LYS A 428 17.11 -31.93 41.64
C LYS A 428 18.19 -31.47 42.60
N ARG A 429 18.33 -32.22 43.68
CA ARG A 429 19.44 -32.20 44.64
C ARG A 429 20.76 -32.46 43.92
N ALA A 430 21.75 -31.61 44.20
CA ALA A 430 23.15 -31.89 43.91
C ALA A 430 23.71 -32.84 44.99
N GLN A 431 24.25 -33.98 44.57
CA GLN A 431 25.14 -34.79 45.39
C GLN A 431 26.57 -34.52 44.96
N THR A 432 27.37 -34.15 45.94
CA THR A 432 28.82 -33.98 45.90
C THR A 432 29.50 -35.35 45.91
N SER A 433 30.42 -35.59 44.97
CA SER A 433 31.41 -36.68 45.02
C SER A 433 32.74 -36.04 44.62
N SER A 434 33.57 -35.68 45.60
CA SER A 434 34.67 -36.52 46.13
C SER A 434 35.88 -36.50 45.19
N LYS A 435 36.88 -35.75 45.63
CA LYS A 435 38.15 -35.43 45.01
C LYS A 435 39.22 -36.14 45.84
N ASP A 436 39.88 -37.15 45.28
CA ASP A 436 41.14 -37.75 45.75
C ASP A 436 41.70 -38.59 44.59
N ARG A 437 42.99 -38.86 44.43
CA ARG A 437 44.27 -38.17 44.70
C ARG A 437 45.27 -39.08 43.95
N LYS A 438 46.17 -38.44 43.19
CA LYS A 438 47.49 -38.87 42.67
C LYS A 438 48.20 -40.07 43.36
N PRO A 439 49.21 -40.73 42.74
CA PRO A 439 50.36 -40.11 42.02
C PRO A 439 50.28 -40.01 40.51
#